data_AF-A0A1Q7ZXJ6-F1
#
_entry.id   AF-A0A1Q7ZXJ6-F1
#
_cell.length_a   1.000
_cell.length_b   1.000
_cell.length_c   1.000
_cell.angle_alpha   90.00
_cell.angle_beta   90.00
_cell.angle_gamma   90.00
#
_symmetry.space_group_name_H-M   'P 1'
#
loop_
_entity.id
_entity.type
_entity.pdbx_description
1 polymer ?
#
loop_
_entity_poly.entity_id
_entity_poly.type
_entity_poly.pdbx_seq_one_letter_code
_entity_poly.pdbx_strand_id
1 'polypeptide(L)'
;MGPDGEDALYAFLRTRLAGWRTTLFGYKTLADTGQYPGQDEINDGLTLVKALLTCEESYAFIERFNARKDDLLDFSDGYHDLEHFYEYQKPTWDKLRKAYTTYTLNRSQLEQDAKAAPALRRMQDILSAQSPYSLIQEAEGLITTVEGVNTALLAEHRTVTCQKIDDVIATLTQDIEAANGDEALTSVCLGPLGKLRVQVEGEASIAHIVQAEQQALTLFDAAQGRIQECVRKVPEQPSTEGPGPAPEKPRPVVKKVHPIKPAALVRATYLETKEEVESFLEALSRQLYDALEHEERIQIR
;
A
#
# COMPACT_ATOMS: atom_id res chain seq x y z
N MET A 1 -3.59 -54.21 -1.82
CA MET A 1 -3.80 -55.45 -2.59
C MET A 1 -4.98 -55.22 -3.52
N GLY A 2 -4.81 -55.45 -4.81
CA GLY A 2 -5.93 -55.44 -5.76
C GLY A 2 -6.82 -56.67 -5.55
N PRO A 3 -8.08 -56.65 -6.02
CA PRO A 3 -8.95 -57.82 -5.98
C PRO A 3 -8.48 -58.92 -6.93
N ASP A 4 -8.82 -60.16 -6.61
CA ASP A 4 -8.55 -61.32 -7.48
C ASP A 4 -9.59 -61.42 -8.60
N GLY A 5 -9.12 -61.82 -9.78
CA GLY A 5 -9.97 -61.95 -10.96
C GLY A 5 -9.95 -60.70 -11.85
N GLU A 6 -9.97 -60.95 -13.15
CA GLU A 6 -9.81 -59.95 -14.20
C GLU A 6 -10.86 -58.83 -14.14
N ASP A 7 -12.15 -59.20 -14.14
CA ASP A 7 -13.27 -58.25 -14.08
C ASP A 7 -13.22 -57.37 -12.81
N ALA A 8 -12.86 -57.99 -11.68
CA ALA A 8 -12.77 -57.29 -10.41
C ALA A 8 -11.59 -56.31 -10.39
N LEU A 9 -10.43 -56.71 -10.94
CA LEU A 9 -9.26 -55.85 -11.08
C LEU A 9 -9.53 -54.69 -12.04
N TYR A 10 -10.16 -54.96 -13.18
CA TYR A 10 -10.59 -53.96 -14.15
C TYR A 10 -11.52 -52.92 -13.50
N ALA A 11 -12.57 -53.36 -12.80
CA ALA A 11 -13.48 -52.47 -12.10
C ALA A 11 -12.76 -51.62 -11.04
N PHE A 12 -11.90 -52.24 -10.22
CA PHE A 12 -11.14 -51.57 -9.18
C PHE A 12 -10.23 -50.46 -9.74
N LEU A 13 -9.44 -50.76 -10.77
CA LEU A 13 -8.53 -49.79 -11.40
C LEU A 13 -9.29 -48.65 -12.06
N ARG A 14 -10.42 -48.93 -12.73
CA ARG A 14 -11.27 -47.90 -13.32
C ARG A 14 -11.87 -46.98 -12.26
N THR A 15 -12.33 -47.51 -11.13
CA THR A 15 -12.82 -46.70 -10.02
C THR A 15 -11.73 -45.76 -9.49
N ARG A 16 -10.48 -46.24 -9.33
CA ARG A 16 -9.35 -45.41 -8.89
C ARG A 16 -9.02 -44.30 -9.88
N LEU A 17 -8.88 -44.65 -11.16
CA LEU A 17 -8.62 -43.68 -12.23
C LEU A 17 -9.75 -42.65 -12.37
N ALA A 18 -11.01 -43.07 -12.23
CA ALA A 18 -12.15 -42.14 -12.23
C ALA A 18 -12.14 -41.20 -11.03
N GLY A 19 -11.69 -41.68 -9.86
CA GLY A 19 -11.43 -40.86 -8.68
C GLY A 19 -10.40 -39.78 -8.95
N TRP A 20 -9.21 -40.17 -9.43
CA TRP A 20 -8.16 -39.21 -9.84
C TRP A 20 -8.67 -38.19 -10.85
N ARG A 21 -9.39 -38.62 -11.89
CA ARG A 21 -9.99 -37.71 -12.87
C ARG A 21 -10.89 -36.67 -12.23
N THR A 22 -11.74 -37.08 -11.29
CA THR A 22 -12.69 -36.20 -10.61
C THR A 22 -11.98 -35.15 -9.77
N THR A 23 -11.00 -35.60 -8.97
CA THR A 23 -10.17 -34.72 -8.13
C THR A 23 -9.38 -33.73 -8.98
N LEU A 24 -8.70 -34.20 -10.03
CA LEU A 24 -7.92 -33.37 -10.95
C LEU A 24 -8.78 -32.33 -11.68
N PHE A 25 -10.02 -32.67 -12.08
CA PHE A 25 -10.93 -31.67 -12.63
C PHE A 25 -11.28 -30.58 -11.61
N GLY A 26 -11.45 -30.93 -10.33
CA GLY A 26 -11.63 -29.95 -9.25
C GLY A 26 -10.44 -29.00 -9.17
N TYR A 27 -9.23 -29.54 -9.12
CA TYR A 27 -7.98 -28.77 -9.05
C TYR A 27 -7.77 -27.88 -10.29
N LYS A 28 -8.10 -28.41 -11.48
CA LYS A 28 -7.99 -27.70 -12.75
C LYS A 28 -8.76 -26.37 -12.76
N THR A 29 -9.95 -26.31 -12.15
CA THR A 29 -10.75 -25.07 -12.09
C THR A 29 -10.01 -23.92 -11.41
N LEU A 30 -9.13 -24.24 -10.46
CA LEU A 30 -8.28 -23.28 -9.76
C LEU A 30 -6.99 -23.02 -10.53
N ALA A 31 -6.31 -24.07 -11.01
CA ALA A 31 -5.07 -23.94 -11.76
C ALA A 31 -5.23 -23.08 -13.03
N ASP A 32 -6.36 -23.23 -13.75
CA ASP A 32 -6.64 -22.48 -14.98
C ASP A 32 -6.78 -20.95 -14.75
N THR A 33 -6.90 -20.50 -13.50
CA THR A 33 -6.84 -19.06 -13.17
C THR A 33 -5.43 -18.47 -13.26
N GLY A 34 -4.39 -19.32 -13.36
CA GLY A 34 -2.98 -18.94 -13.31
C GLY A 34 -2.49 -18.56 -11.91
N GLN A 35 -3.31 -18.78 -10.88
CA GLN A 35 -3.04 -18.35 -9.50
C GLN A 35 -2.66 -19.49 -8.54
N TYR A 36 -2.75 -20.73 -9.02
CA TYR A 36 -2.48 -21.94 -8.24
C TYR A 36 -1.50 -22.82 -9.05
N PRO A 37 -0.55 -23.51 -8.39
CA PRO A 37 0.46 -24.33 -9.04
C PRO A 37 -0.12 -25.63 -9.61
N GLY A 38 0.67 -26.36 -10.38
CA GLY A 38 0.33 -27.72 -10.81
C GLY A 38 -0.41 -27.82 -12.15
N GLN A 39 -0.49 -26.74 -12.94
CA GLN A 39 -1.30 -26.72 -14.17
C GLN A 39 -0.84 -27.80 -15.16
N ASP A 40 0.46 -27.94 -15.37
CA ASP A 40 1.02 -28.90 -16.32
C ASP A 40 0.79 -30.33 -15.82
N GLU A 41 1.12 -30.59 -14.56
CA GLU A 41 0.94 -31.87 -13.88
C GLU A 41 -0.53 -32.33 -13.89
N ILE A 42 -1.47 -31.41 -13.67
CA ILE A 42 -2.91 -31.69 -13.74
C ILE A 42 -3.33 -32.06 -15.17
N ASN A 43 -2.86 -31.32 -16.18
CA ASN A 43 -3.22 -31.57 -17.57
C ASN A 43 -2.63 -32.90 -18.08
N ASP A 44 -1.39 -33.20 -17.70
CA ASP A 44 -0.72 -34.45 -18.02
C ASP A 44 -1.42 -35.64 -17.36
N GLY A 45 -1.74 -35.52 -16.07
CA GLY A 45 -2.52 -36.50 -15.32
C GLY A 45 -3.90 -36.78 -15.94
N LEU A 46 -4.64 -35.72 -16.30
CA LEU A 46 -5.94 -35.85 -16.96
C LEU A 46 -5.80 -36.54 -18.33
N THR A 47 -4.74 -36.26 -19.08
CA THR A 47 -4.46 -36.89 -20.37
C THR A 47 -4.14 -38.37 -20.21
N LEU A 48 -3.27 -38.73 -19.26
CA LEU A 48 -2.92 -40.11 -18.93
C LEU A 48 -4.16 -40.92 -18.50
N VAL A 49 -4.94 -40.38 -17.57
CA VAL A 49 -6.15 -41.03 -17.05
C VAL A 49 -7.21 -41.19 -18.14
N LYS A 50 -7.41 -40.18 -18.99
CA LYS A 50 -8.34 -40.26 -20.13
C LYS A 50 -7.93 -41.37 -21.11
N ALA A 51 -6.64 -41.46 -21.42
CA ALA A 51 -6.10 -42.45 -22.34
C ALA A 51 -6.38 -43.89 -21.86
N LEU A 52 -6.29 -44.14 -20.54
CA LEU A 52 -6.60 -45.44 -19.94
C LEU A 52 -8.10 -45.72 -19.86
N LEU A 53 -8.91 -44.75 -19.42
CA LEU A 53 -10.36 -44.93 -19.24
C LEU A 53 -11.15 -45.12 -20.54
N THR A 54 -10.58 -44.75 -21.69
CA THR A 54 -11.18 -44.94 -23.03
C THR A 54 -11.19 -46.41 -23.45
N CYS A 55 -10.36 -47.27 -22.85
CA CYS A 55 -10.39 -48.71 -23.12
C CYS A 55 -11.52 -49.38 -22.30
N GLU A 56 -12.51 -49.92 -23.00
CA GLU A 56 -13.70 -50.53 -22.39
C GLU A 56 -13.57 -52.05 -22.20
N GLU A 57 -12.70 -52.71 -22.97
CA GLU A 57 -12.44 -54.15 -22.90
C GLU A 57 -11.41 -54.45 -21.81
N SER A 58 -11.68 -55.48 -20.99
CA SER A 58 -10.98 -55.71 -19.73
C SER A 58 -9.52 -56.14 -19.93
N TYR A 59 -9.25 -57.11 -20.82
CA TYR A 59 -7.87 -57.53 -21.11
C TYR A 59 -7.04 -56.40 -21.73
N ALA A 60 -7.56 -55.74 -22.76
CA ALA A 60 -6.89 -54.63 -23.42
C ALA A 60 -6.63 -53.45 -22.48
N PHE A 61 -7.54 -53.19 -21.54
CA PHE A 61 -7.34 -52.18 -20.49
C PHE A 61 -6.17 -52.56 -19.59
N ILE A 62 -6.13 -53.80 -19.08
CA ILE A 62 -5.07 -54.27 -18.18
C ILE A 62 -3.71 -54.26 -18.90
N GLU A 63 -3.67 -54.69 -20.16
CA GLU A 63 -2.44 -54.63 -20.99
C GLU A 63 -1.95 -53.19 -21.14
N ARG A 64 -2.85 -52.26 -21.47
CA ARG A 64 -2.52 -50.83 -21.61
C ARG A 64 -2.12 -50.19 -20.29
N PHE A 65 -2.76 -50.57 -19.18
CA PHE A 65 -2.42 -50.10 -17.85
C PHE A 65 -0.99 -50.53 -17.48
N ASN A 66 -0.63 -51.79 -17.73
CA ASN A 66 0.72 -52.29 -17.51
C ASN A 66 1.75 -51.64 -18.45
N ALA A 67 1.39 -51.39 -19.70
CA ALA A 67 2.25 -50.67 -20.65
C ALA A 67 2.52 -49.21 -20.25
N ARG A 68 1.67 -48.62 -19.39
CA ARG A 68 1.78 -47.25 -18.86
C ARG A 68 2.20 -47.22 -17.39
N LYS A 69 2.75 -48.32 -16.88
CA LYS A 69 3.11 -48.45 -15.46
C LYS A 69 4.07 -47.35 -15.01
N ASP A 70 5.12 -47.08 -15.78
CA ASP A 70 6.14 -46.09 -15.40
C ASP A 70 5.54 -44.67 -15.38
N ASP A 71 4.78 -44.30 -16.42
CA ASP A 71 4.01 -43.04 -16.46
C ASP A 71 3.07 -42.88 -15.25
N LEU A 72 2.42 -43.96 -14.82
CA LEU A 72 1.50 -43.97 -13.67
C LEU A 72 2.25 -43.85 -12.33
N LEU A 73 3.44 -44.41 -12.22
CA LEU A 73 4.29 -44.27 -11.03
C LEU A 73 4.82 -42.84 -10.93
N ASP A 74 5.37 -42.30 -12.02
CA ASP A 74 5.87 -40.92 -12.08
C ASP A 74 4.74 -39.92 -11.78
N PHE A 75 3.55 -40.15 -12.33
CA PHE A 75 2.39 -39.31 -12.03
C PHE A 75 1.92 -39.45 -10.57
N SER A 76 2.06 -40.63 -9.95
CA SER A 76 1.56 -40.85 -8.58
C SER A 76 2.28 -39.97 -7.55
N ASP A 77 3.58 -39.70 -7.75
CA ASP A 77 4.34 -38.80 -6.89
C ASP A 77 3.84 -37.35 -7.05
N GLY A 78 3.69 -36.88 -8.28
CA GLY A 78 3.12 -35.54 -8.56
C GLY A 78 1.66 -35.39 -8.09
N TYR A 79 0.87 -36.46 -8.17
CA TYR A 79 -0.50 -36.47 -7.67
C TYR A 79 -0.55 -36.27 -6.15
N HIS A 80 0.38 -36.86 -5.39
CA HIS A 80 0.41 -36.68 -3.94
C HIS A 80 0.72 -35.23 -3.55
N ASP A 81 1.65 -34.58 -4.24
CA ASP A 81 1.95 -33.16 -4.06
C ASP A 81 0.74 -32.28 -4.38
N LEU A 82 0.04 -32.56 -5.48
CA LEU A 82 -1.20 -31.86 -5.85
C LEU A 82 -2.28 -32.05 -4.78
N GLU A 83 -2.56 -33.30 -4.39
CA GLU A 83 -3.56 -33.61 -3.38
C GLU A 83 -3.23 -32.89 -2.07
N HIS A 84 -1.99 -33.01 -1.59
CA HIS A 84 -1.57 -32.36 -0.36
C HIS A 84 -1.70 -30.83 -0.44
N PHE A 85 -1.33 -30.25 -1.59
CA PHE A 85 -1.47 -28.81 -1.81
C PHE A 85 -2.93 -28.36 -1.71
N TYR A 86 -3.81 -28.94 -2.53
CA TYR A 86 -5.19 -28.47 -2.66
C TYR A 86 -6.04 -28.76 -1.42
N GLU A 87 -5.76 -29.86 -0.70
CA GLU A 87 -6.48 -30.24 0.51
C GLU A 87 -5.96 -29.52 1.77
N TYR A 88 -4.64 -29.27 1.88
CA TYR A 88 -4.04 -28.81 3.13
C TYR A 88 -3.25 -27.50 3.03
N GLN A 89 -2.48 -27.27 1.95
CA GLN A 89 -1.60 -26.09 1.85
C GLN A 89 -2.28 -24.86 1.22
N LYS A 90 -3.39 -25.06 0.50
CA LYS A 90 -4.14 -24.01 -0.18
C LYS A 90 -4.46 -22.80 0.72
N PRO A 91 -4.91 -22.95 1.99
CA PRO A 91 -5.17 -21.80 2.86
C PRO A 91 -3.92 -20.93 3.11
N THR A 92 -2.76 -21.56 3.32
CA THR A 92 -1.49 -20.85 3.51
C THR A 92 -1.03 -20.17 2.22
N TRP A 93 -1.21 -20.83 1.07
CA TRP A 93 -0.96 -20.24 -0.25
C TRP A 93 -1.83 -19.00 -0.50
N ASP A 94 -3.13 -19.08 -0.23
CA ASP A 94 -4.06 -17.95 -0.38
C ASP A 94 -3.68 -16.78 0.52
N LYS A 95 -3.27 -17.07 1.76
CA LYS A 95 -2.77 -16.08 2.69
C LYS A 95 -1.50 -15.40 2.18
N LEU A 96 -0.54 -16.17 1.66
CA LEU A 96 0.70 -15.65 1.05
C LEU A 96 0.40 -14.72 -0.12
N ARG A 97 -0.47 -15.14 -1.04
CA ARG A 97 -0.87 -14.35 -2.21
C ARG A 97 -1.54 -13.04 -1.83
N LYS A 98 -2.48 -13.09 -0.88
CA LYS A 98 -3.18 -11.91 -0.39
C LYS A 98 -2.20 -10.94 0.28
N ALA A 99 -1.36 -11.43 1.18
CA ALA A 99 -0.35 -10.62 1.86
C ALA A 99 0.62 -9.96 0.87
N TYR A 100 1.17 -10.73 -0.07
CA TYR A 100 2.06 -10.22 -1.10
C TYR A 100 1.40 -9.10 -1.93
N THR A 101 0.14 -9.27 -2.32
CA THR A 101 -0.63 -8.23 -3.02
C THR A 101 -0.77 -6.96 -2.17
N THR A 102 -1.08 -7.08 -0.89
CA THR A 102 -1.15 -5.93 0.04
C THR A 102 0.19 -5.21 0.17
N TYR A 103 1.31 -5.93 0.21
CA TYR A 103 2.63 -5.32 0.34
C TYR A 103 3.08 -4.59 -0.92
N THR A 104 2.46 -4.84 -2.09
CA THR A 104 2.79 -4.10 -3.32
C THR A 104 2.54 -2.60 -3.19
N LEU A 105 1.60 -2.16 -2.34
CA LEU A 105 1.33 -0.74 -2.10
C LEU A 105 2.54 0.01 -1.53
N ASN A 106 3.36 -0.67 -0.72
CA ASN A 106 4.50 -0.08 -0.02
C ASN A 106 5.84 -0.72 -0.44
N ARG A 107 5.87 -1.35 -1.62
CA ARG A 107 7.01 -2.14 -2.12
C ARG A 107 8.32 -1.36 -2.09
N SER A 108 8.31 -0.11 -2.56
CA SER A 108 9.52 0.72 -2.62
C SER A 108 10.16 0.98 -1.26
N GLN A 109 9.36 1.07 -0.19
CA GLN A 109 9.85 1.28 1.17
C GLN A 109 10.29 -0.05 1.78
N LEU A 110 9.54 -1.12 1.55
CA LEU A 110 9.87 -2.46 2.02
C LEU A 110 11.17 -3.00 1.40
N GLU A 111 11.46 -2.65 0.14
CA GLU A 111 12.70 -3.03 -0.54
C GLU A 111 13.94 -2.29 -0.01
N GLN A 112 13.77 -1.21 0.76
CA GLN A 112 14.85 -0.49 1.43
C GLN A 112 15.17 -1.06 2.82
N ASP A 113 14.25 -1.83 3.41
CA ASP A 113 14.47 -2.44 4.73
C ASP A 113 15.27 -3.75 4.62
N ALA A 114 16.25 -3.91 5.51
CA ALA A 114 17.18 -5.03 5.48
C ALA A 114 16.53 -6.40 5.76
N LYS A 115 15.39 -6.45 6.46
CA LYS A 115 14.67 -7.68 6.79
C LYS A 115 13.51 -7.94 5.84
N ALA A 116 12.74 -6.91 5.50
CA ALA A 116 11.58 -7.05 4.62
C ALA A 116 11.98 -7.31 3.18
N ALA A 117 13.05 -6.69 2.66
CA ALA A 117 13.48 -6.88 1.28
C ALA A 117 13.76 -8.35 0.91
N PRO A 118 14.60 -9.11 1.66
CA PRO A 118 14.82 -10.52 1.34
C PRO A 118 13.55 -11.38 1.55
N ALA A 119 12.74 -11.07 2.57
CA ALA A 119 11.50 -11.80 2.81
C ALA A 119 10.49 -11.61 1.66
N LEU A 120 10.32 -10.37 1.17
CA LEU A 120 9.43 -10.05 0.07
C LEU A 120 9.88 -10.72 -1.24
N ARG A 121 11.18 -10.77 -1.51
CA ARG A 121 11.75 -11.52 -2.65
C ARG A 121 11.45 -13.00 -2.53
N ARG A 122 11.66 -13.60 -1.35
CA ARG A 122 11.37 -15.01 -1.11
C ARG A 122 9.88 -15.33 -1.30
N MET A 123 8.97 -14.45 -0.86
CA MET A 123 7.54 -14.60 -1.14
C MET A 123 7.26 -14.62 -2.65
N GLN A 124 7.89 -13.72 -3.41
CA GLN A 124 7.75 -13.70 -4.87
C GLN A 124 8.26 -14.99 -5.51
N ASP A 125 9.43 -15.48 -5.07
CA ASP A 125 10.01 -16.73 -5.58
C ASP A 125 9.06 -17.90 -5.38
N ILE A 126 8.49 -18.05 -4.17
CA ILE A 126 7.51 -19.10 -3.85
C ILE A 126 6.29 -19.00 -4.76
N LEU A 127 5.76 -17.79 -4.97
CA LEU A 127 4.58 -17.56 -5.80
C LEU A 127 4.82 -17.79 -7.30
N SER A 128 6.07 -17.79 -7.74
CA SER A 128 6.46 -17.99 -9.14
C SER A 128 7.05 -19.38 -9.44
N ALA A 129 7.29 -20.19 -8.42
CA ALA A 129 7.85 -21.53 -8.57
C ALA A 129 6.83 -22.47 -9.23
N GLN A 130 7.30 -23.29 -10.18
CA GLN A 130 6.48 -24.30 -10.85
C GLN A 130 5.97 -25.36 -9.84
N SER A 131 6.83 -25.76 -8.90
CA SER A 131 6.53 -26.76 -7.87
C SER A 131 6.82 -26.18 -6.46
N PRO A 132 5.93 -25.35 -5.90
CA PRO A 132 6.19 -24.61 -4.66
C PRO A 132 5.97 -25.42 -3.38
N TYR A 133 5.53 -26.68 -3.47
CA TYR A 133 4.94 -27.46 -2.37
C TYR A 133 5.76 -27.50 -1.08
N SER A 134 7.07 -27.71 -1.19
CA SER A 134 7.99 -27.75 -0.05
C SER A 134 8.36 -26.36 0.49
N LEU A 135 8.15 -25.30 -0.29
CA LEU A 135 8.48 -23.92 0.07
C LEU A 135 7.35 -23.23 0.84
N ILE A 136 6.11 -23.71 0.71
CA ILE A 136 4.92 -23.08 1.32
C ILE A 136 5.03 -23.02 2.85
N GLN A 137 5.76 -23.94 3.48
CA GLN A 137 6.02 -23.91 4.92
C GLN A 137 6.74 -22.62 5.38
N GLU A 138 7.50 -21.97 4.50
CA GLU A 138 8.19 -20.71 4.81
C GLU A 138 7.23 -19.51 4.86
N ALA A 139 6.04 -19.62 4.25
CA ALA A 139 5.14 -18.49 3.99
C ALA A 139 4.75 -17.73 5.27
N GLU A 140 4.39 -18.42 6.35
CA GLU A 140 3.93 -17.78 7.59
C GLU A 140 4.99 -16.89 8.23
N GLY A 141 6.24 -17.35 8.24
CA GLY A 141 7.39 -16.58 8.76
C GLY A 141 7.70 -15.37 7.89
N LEU A 142 7.63 -15.53 6.57
CA LEU A 142 7.84 -14.44 5.61
C LEU A 142 6.75 -13.36 5.74
N ILE A 143 5.48 -13.77 5.80
CA ILE A 143 4.34 -12.87 6.00
C ILE A 143 4.52 -12.07 7.28
N THR A 144 4.83 -12.75 8.39
CA THR A 144 5.01 -12.06 9.69
C THR A 144 6.16 -11.06 9.65
N THR A 145 7.26 -11.40 8.97
CA THR A 145 8.41 -10.50 8.83
C THR A 145 8.03 -9.23 8.06
N VAL A 146 7.39 -9.38 6.90
CA VAL A 146 7.01 -8.23 6.07
C VAL A 146 5.88 -7.43 6.71
N GLU A 147 4.88 -8.08 7.31
CA GLU A 147 3.77 -7.43 8.02
C GLU A 147 4.27 -6.53 9.16
N GLY A 148 5.22 -7.02 9.95
CA GLY A 148 5.78 -6.28 11.08
C GLY A 148 6.49 -4.99 10.63
N VAL A 149 7.31 -5.09 9.59
CA VAL A 149 8.01 -3.92 9.02
C VAL A 149 7.02 -2.97 8.35
N ASN A 150 6.09 -3.48 7.54
CA ASN A 150 5.08 -2.67 6.86
C ASN A 150 4.21 -1.88 7.86
N THR A 151 3.77 -2.53 8.94
CA THR A 151 2.98 -1.89 10.00
C THR A 151 3.80 -0.81 10.71
N ALA A 152 5.07 -1.07 11.01
CA ALA A 152 5.95 -0.08 11.65
C ALA A 152 6.16 1.16 10.77
N LEU A 153 6.45 0.96 9.48
CA LEU A 153 6.62 2.05 8.52
C LEU A 153 5.33 2.88 8.36
N LEU A 154 4.18 2.22 8.24
CA LEU A 154 2.89 2.91 8.18
C LEU A 154 2.63 3.72 9.45
N ALA A 155 2.88 3.15 10.64
CA ALA A 155 2.69 3.85 11.89
C ALA A 155 3.59 5.09 11.99
N GLU A 156 4.87 4.97 11.64
CA GLU A 156 5.81 6.10 11.63
C GLU A 156 5.35 7.21 10.70
N HIS A 157 5.04 6.89 9.45
CA HIS A 157 4.58 7.87 8.46
C HIS A 157 3.27 8.54 8.86
N ARG A 158 2.31 7.77 9.41
CA ARG A 158 1.05 8.32 9.92
C ARG A 158 1.29 9.27 11.08
N THR A 159 2.11 8.89 12.07
CA THR A 159 2.43 9.75 13.20
C THR A 159 3.04 11.07 12.74
N VAL A 160 4.05 11.03 11.87
CA VAL A 160 4.70 12.23 11.35
C VAL A 160 3.72 13.12 10.58
N THR A 161 2.92 12.52 9.69
CA THR A 161 1.99 13.27 8.84
C THR A 161 0.84 13.87 9.65
N CYS A 162 0.25 13.10 10.58
CA CYS A 162 -0.79 13.60 11.48
C CYS A 162 -0.27 14.75 12.34
N GLN A 163 0.96 14.65 12.87
CA GLN A 163 1.56 15.74 13.63
C GLN A 163 1.69 17.01 12.78
N LYS A 164 2.18 16.90 11.55
CA LYS A 164 2.26 18.04 10.62
C LYS A 164 0.90 18.67 10.34
N ILE A 165 -0.15 17.85 10.15
CA ILE A 165 -1.52 18.35 9.94
C ILE A 165 -2.03 19.03 11.21
N ASP A 166 -1.76 18.47 12.39
CA ASP A 166 -2.16 19.03 13.68
C ASP A 166 -1.47 20.39 13.93
N ASP A 167 -0.19 20.52 13.58
CA ASP A 167 0.55 21.80 13.66
C ASP A 167 -0.04 22.86 12.71
N VAL A 168 -0.43 22.45 11.50
CA VAL A 168 -1.12 23.30 10.51
C VAL A 168 -2.48 23.76 11.04
N ILE A 169 -3.27 22.85 11.62
CA ILE A 169 -4.57 23.15 12.23
C ILE A 169 -4.38 24.13 13.40
N ALA A 170 -3.40 23.91 14.27
CA ALA A 170 -3.12 24.79 15.41
C ALA A 170 -2.74 26.20 14.95
N THR A 171 -1.91 26.31 13.90
CA THR A 171 -1.51 27.59 13.30
C THR A 171 -2.72 28.33 12.73
N LEU A 172 -3.57 27.66 11.95
CA LEU A 172 -4.76 28.29 11.38
C LEU A 172 -5.78 28.67 12.46
N THR A 173 -5.89 27.88 13.52
CA THR A 173 -6.78 28.20 14.65
C THR A 173 -6.36 29.54 15.28
N GLN A 174 -5.06 29.72 15.54
CA GLN A 174 -4.53 31.00 16.03
C GLN A 174 -4.76 32.14 15.05
N ASP A 175 -4.55 31.91 13.74
CA ASP A 175 -4.75 32.94 12.72
C ASP A 175 -6.24 33.35 12.58
N ILE A 176 -7.18 32.41 12.73
CA ILE A 176 -8.62 32.67 12.70
C ILE A 176 -9.06 33.44 13.95
N GLU A 177 -8.59 33.05 15.13
CA GLU A 177 -8.84 33.78 16.38
C GLU A 177 -8.29 35.20 16.30
N ALA A 178 -7.05 35.34 15.82
CA ALA A 178 -6.41 36.63 15.62
C ALA A 178 -7.11 37.48 14.55
N ALA A 179 -7.92 36.89 13.65
CA ALA A 179 -8.75 37.59 12.67
C ALA A 179 -10.17 37.92 13.19
N ASN A 180 -10.52 37.52 14.42
CA ASN A 180 -11.91 37.49 14.92
C ASN A 180 -12.87 36.73 13.98
N GLY A 181 -12.41 35.61 13.43
CA GLY A 181 -13.20 34.78 12.53
C GLY A 181 -14.44 34.17 13.19
N ASP A 182 -15.50 33.99 12.41
CA ASP A 182 -16.74 33.35 12.86
C ASP A 182 -16.68 31.81 12.73
N GLU A 183 -17.74 31.14 13.18
CA GLU A 183 -17.86 29.69 13.11
C GLU A 183 -17.86 29.17 11.66
N ALA A 184 -18.39 29.96 10.73
CA ALA A 184 -18.37 29.64 9.31
C ALA A 184 -16.95 29.64 8.73
N LEU A 185 -16.13 30.67 9.02
CA LEU A 185 -14.73 30.73 8.60
C LEU A 185 -13.93 29.58 9.21
N THR A 186 -14.17 29.28 10.49
CA THR A 186 -13.52 28.16 11.21
C THR A 186 -13.81 26.83 10.52
N SER A 187 -15.08 26.54 10.26
CA SER A 187 -15.51 25.31 9.61
C SER A 187 -14.93 25.15 8.20
N VAL A 188 -14.93 26.23 7.42
CA VAL A 188 -14.42 26.22 6.03
C VAL A 188 -12.89 26.09 5.96
N CYS A 189 -12.16 26.61 6.95
CA CYS A 189 -10.69 26.53 6.98
C CYS A 189 -10.19 25.22 7.60
N LEU A 190 -10.76 24.79 8.73
CA LEU A 190 -10.26 23.63 9.48
C LEU A 190 -10.92 22.31 9.08
N GLY A 191 -12.17 22.34 8.60
CA GLY A 191 -12.93 21.14 8.24
C GLY A 191 -12.23 20.23 7.23
N PRO A 192 -11.68 20.75 6.11
CA PRO A 192 -10.91 19.94 5.16
C PRO A 192 -9.66 19.29 5.76
N LEU A 193 -8.93 20.00 6.63
CA LEU A 193 -7.73 19.47 7.30
C LEU A 193 -8.08 18.36 8.30
N GLY A 194 -9.17 18.52 9.06
CA GLY A 194 -9.67 17.48 9.95
C GLY A 194 -10.04 16.19 9.21
N LYS A 195 -10.68 16.30 8.03
CA LYS A 195 -10.97 15.14 7.17
C LYS A 195 -9.70 14.48 6.65
N LEU A 196 -8.72 15.28 6.22
CA LEU A 196 -7.44 14.79 5.74
C LEU A 196 -6.69 14.03 6.84
N ARG A 197 -6.70 14.54 8.07
CA ARG A 197 -6.11 13.87 9.24
C ARG A 197 -6.72 12.48 9.48
N VAL A 198 -8.05 12.38 9.51
CA VAL A 198 -8.76 11.10 9.68
C VAL A 198 -8.47 10.14 8.52
N GLN A 199 -8.35 10.64 7.30
CA GLN A 199 -7.98 9.83 6.15
C GLN A 199 -6.57 9.22 6.31
N VAL A 200 -5.59 10.02 6.75
CA VAL A 200 -4.21 9.55 6.98
C VAL A 200 -4.16 8.43 8.03
N GLU A 201 -4.93 8.51 9.11
CA GLU A 201 -4.96 7.48 10.17
C GLU A 201 -5.37 6.08 9.64
N GLY A 202 -6.26 6.04 8.64
CA GLY A 202 -6.76 4.81 8.04
C GLY A 202 -6.01 4.35 6.78
N GLU A 203 -5.07 5.13 6.26
CA GLU A 203 -4.47 4.91 4.94
C GLU A 203 -3.41 3.80 4.95
N ALA A 204 -3.49 2.86 4.01
CA ALA A 204 -2.60 1.70 3.91
C ALA A 204 -1.42 1.92 2.94
N SER A 205 -1.46 3.01 2.16
CA SER A 205 -0.42 3.41 1.22
C SER A 205 0.47 4.51 1.80
N ILE A 206 1.76 4.24 1.97
CA ILE A 206 2.74 5.26 2.38
C ILE A 206 2.80 6.40 1.37
N ALA A 207 2.64 6.12 0.07
CA ALA A 207 2.63 7.15 -0.95
C ALA A 207 1.45 8.14 -0.76
N HIS A 208 0.27 7.65 -0.41
CA HIS A 208 -0.88 8.50 -0.12
C HIS A 208 -0.71 9.28 1.19
N ILE A 209 -0.09 8.68 2.21
CA ILE A 209 0.25 9.37 3.46
C ILE A 209 1.20 10.54 3.18
N VAL A 210 2.27 10.31 2.42
CA VAL A 210 3.22 11.38 2.04
C VAL A 210 2.55 12.45 1.17
N GLN A 211 1.66 12.05 0.26
CA GLN A 211 0.88 12.99 -0.55
C GLN A 211 -0.03 13.88 0.31
N ALA A 212 -0.57 13.36 1.42
CA ALA A 212 -1.39 14.13 2.33
C ALA A 212 -0.64 15.32 2.94
N GLU A 213 0.68 15.25 3.11
CA GLU A 213 1.48 16.40 3.55
C GLU A 213 1.38 17.58 2.56
N GLN A 214 1.47 17.31 1.27
CA GLN A 214 1.37 18.33 0.22
C GLN A 214 -0.06 18.88 0.11
N GLN A 215 -1.06 18.01 0.31
CA GLN A 215 -2.46 18.42 0.38
C GLN A 215 -2.71 19.34 1.58
N ALA A 216 -2.13 19.03 2.75
CA ALA A 216 -2.22 19.87 3.94
C ALA A 216 -1.67 21.27 3.70
N LEU A 217 -0.52 21.39 3.02
CA LEU A 217 0.04 22.69 2.63
C LEU A 217 -0.86 23.46 1.66
N THR A 218 -1.46 22.78 0.70
CA THR A 218 -2.39 23.42 -0.25
C THR A 218 -3.66 23.92 0.45
N LEU A 219 -4.18 23.13 1.40
CA LEU A 219 -5.33 23.52 2.23
C LEU A 219 -4.98 24.68 3.16
N PHE A 220 -3.77 24.69 3.71
CA PHE A 220 -3.24 25.80 4.50
C PHE A 220 -3.21 27.11 3.70
N ASP A 221 -2.65 27.09 2.49
CA ASP A 221 -2.60 28.27 1.61
C ASP A 221 -4.00 28.80 1.29
N ALA A 222 -4.93 27.90 0.96
CA ALA A 222 -6.31 28.27 0.69
C ALA A 222 -7.01 28.87 1.92
N ALA A 223 -6.76 28.32 3.12
CA ALA A 223 -7.30 28.84 4.37
C ALA A 223 -6.73 30.22 4.70
N GLN A 224 -5.41 30.42 4.54
CA GLN A 224 -4.79 31.72 4.75
C GLN A 224 -5.34 32.80 3.82
N GLY A 225 -5.59 32.48 2.54
CA GLY A 225 -6.26 33.39 1.62
C GLY A 225 -7.65 33.82 2.10
N ARG A 226 -8.45 32.89 2.61
CA ARG A 226 -9.78 33.18 3.17
C ARG A 226 -9.71 34.04 4.44
N ILE A 227 -8.76 33.76 5.33
CA ILE A 227 -8.54 34.56 6.54
C ILE A 227 -8.18 36.00 6.16
N GLN A 228 -7.27 36.19 5.19
CA GLN A 228 -6.91 37.51 4.68
C GLN A 228 -8.09 38.25 4.04
N GLU A 229 -8.94 37.56 3.27
CA GLU A 229 -10.16 38.14 2.73
C GLU A 229 -11.16 38.56 3.81
N CYS A 230 -11.27 37.76 4.89
CA CYS A 230 -12.13 38.09 6.03
C CYS A 230 -11.66 39.38 6.70
N VAL A 231 -10.36 39.47 7.03
CA VAL A 231 -9.75 40.67 7.64
C VAL A 231 -9.94 41.91 6.75
N ARG A 232 -9.84 41.77 5.42
CA ARG A 232 -10.09 42.88 4.47
C ARG A 232 -11.54 43.34 4.41
N LYS A 233 -12.51 42.45 4.65
CA LYS A 233 -13.95 42.73 4.56
C LYS A 233 -14.54 43.30 5.85
N VAL A 234 -13.82 43.26 6.97
CA VAL A 234 -14.21 43.99 8.18
C VAL A 234 -14.13 45.48 7.87
N PRO A 235 -15.26 46.22 7.80
CA PRO A 235 -15.22 47.65 7.48
C PRO A 235 -14.45 48.39 8.58
N GLU A 236 -13.68 49.42 8.19
CA GLU A 236 -13.34 50.47 9.14
C GLU A 236 -14.65 50.96 9.75
N GLN A 237 -14.88 50.65 11.04
CA GLN A 237 -15.98 51.29 11.74
C GLN A 237 -15.75 52.80 11.62
N PRO A 238 -16.73 53.58 11.12
CA PRO A 238 -16.63 55.02 11.19
C PRO A 238 -16.52 55.35 12.67
N SER A 239 -15.42 55.98 13.06
CA SER A 239 -15.27 56.63 14.35
C SER A 239 -16.39 57.65 14.50
N THR A 240 -17.50 57.25 15.10
CA THR A 240 -18.49 58.19 15.60
C THR A 240 -17.86 58.91 16.78
N GLU A 241 -17.54 60.19 16.55
CA GLU A 241 -17.14 61.17 17.55
C GLU A 241 -18.14 61.15 18.72
N GLY A 242 -17.69 60.67 19.88
CA GLY A 242 -18.38 60.77 21.15
C GLY A 242 -17.33 60.87 22.27
N PRO A 243 -17.40 61.89 23.15
CA PRO A 243 -16.38 62.09 24.17
C PRO A 243 -16.62 61.13 25.35
N GLY A 244 -15.82 60.06 25.44
CA GLY A 244 -15.76 59.19 26.60
C GLY A 244 -14.67 58.12 26.45
N PRO A 245 -13.74 57.96 27.41
CA PRO A 245 -12.65 56.99 27.29
C PRO A 245 -13.17 55.59 27.67
N ALA A 246 -13.46 54.77 26.66
CA ALA A 246 -13.60 53.33 26.81
C ALA A 246 -12.43 52.64 26.08
N PRO A 247 -11.85 51.56 26.65
CA PRO A 247 -10.63 50.96 26.13
C PRO A 247 -10.86 50.34 24.75
N GLU A 248 -10.13 50.83 23.75
CA GLU A 248 -10.08 50.28 22.40
C GLU A 248 -9.67 48.80 22.47
N LYS A 249 -10.54 47.91 21.97
CA LYS A 249 -10.12 46.53 21.70
C LYS A 249 -9.11 46.57 20.55
N PRO A 250 -7.91 45.99 20.73
CA PRO A 250 -6.87 46.04 19.70
C PRO A 250 -7.35 45.38 18.41
N ARG A 251 -7.08 46.03 17.27
CA ARG A 251 -7.45 45.55 15.94
C ARG A 251 -6.80 44.18 15.68
N PRO A 252 -7.54 43.20 15.14
CA PRO A 252 -6.97 41.95 14.64
C PRO A 252 -6.09 42.22 13.41
N VAL A 253 -4.77 42.37 13.58
CA VAL A 253 -3.84 42.53 12.44
C VAL A 253 -3.20 41.17 12.14
N VAL A 254 -3.89 40.33 11.38
CA VAL A 254 -3.26 39.14 10.79
C VAL A 254 -2.47 39.60 9.57
N LYS A 255 -1.14 39.69 9.75
CA LYS A 255 -0.20 40.05 8.69
C LYS A 255 -0.28 39.06 7.54
N LYS A 256 -0.22 39.56 6.30
CA LYS A 256 -0.20 38.73 5.09
C LYS A 256 1.00 37.79 5.12
N VAL A 257 0.81 36.51 4.82
CA VAL A 257 1.90 35.51 4.88
C VAL A 257 2.67 35.49 3.57
N HIS A 258 4.00 35.59 3.66
CA HIS A 258 4.92 35.52 2.52
C HIS A 258 5.74 34.22 2.59
N PRO A 259 5.45 33.22 1.73
CA PRO A 259 6.21 31.97 1.69
C PRO A 259 7.54 32.16 0.95
N ILE A 260 8.66 31.91 1.64
CA ILE A 260 10.01 31.92 1.06
C ILE A 260 10.51 30.48 0.99
N LYS A 261 10.95 30.07 -0.20
CA LYS A 261 11.58 28.76 -0.44
C LYS A 261 13.08 28.95 -0.62
N PRO A 262 13.93 28.74 0.40
CA PRO A 262 15.36 28.96 0.29
C PRO A 262 15.99 28.15 -0.85
N ALA A 263 15.49 26.93 -1.10
CA ALA A 263 15.96 26.09 -2.21
C ALA A 263 15.79 26.73 -3.60
N ALA A 264 14.82 27.65 -3.78
CA ALA A 264 14.64 28.38 -5.04
C ALA A 264 15.66 29.52 -5.22
N LEU A 265 16.34 29.92 -4.14
CA LEU A 265 17.37 30.97 -4.16
C LEU A 265 18.75 30.41 -4.50
N VAL A 266 18.94 29.10 -4.31
CA VAL A 266 20.17 28.39 -4.68
C VAL A 266 20.12 28.04 -6.17
N ARG A 267 21.07 28.55 -6.95
CA ARG A 267 21.16 28.28 -8.41
C ARG A 267 21.96 27.01 -8.75
N ALA A 268 22.70 26.46 -7.80
CA ALA A 268 23.58 25.31 -7.97
C ALA A 268 23.12 24.12 -7.11
N THR A 269 23.42 22.90 -7.55
CA THR A 269 23.12 21.68 -6.78
C THR A 269 24.01 21.55 -5.53
N TYR A 270 25.22 22.11 -5.59
CA TYR A 270 26.18 22.14 -4.49
C TYR A 270 26.76 23.55 -4.37
N LEU A 271 27.09 23.95 -3.14
CA LEU A 271 27.85 25.16 -2.84
C LEU A 271 29.21 24.69 -2.33
N GLU A 272 30.25 24.93 -3.11
CA GLU A 272 31.60 24.41 -2.85
C GLU A 272 32.56 25.51 -2.39
N THR A 273 32.19 26.77 -2.59
CA THR A 273 33.01 27.94 -2.21
C THR A 273 32.33 28.78 -1.13
N LYS A 274 33.14 29.52 -0.36
CA LYS A 274 32.62 30.40 0.69
C LYS A 274 31.79 31.53 0.09
N GLU A 275 32.20 32.02 -1.06
CA GLU A 275 31.56 33.08 -1.83
C GLU A 275 30.15 32.67 -2.29
N GLU A 276 29.97 31.42 -2.71
CA GLU A 276 28.66 30.85 -3.06
C GLU A 276 27.71 30.77 -1.87
N VAL A 277 28.23 30.40 -0.68
CA VAL A 277 27.44 30.39 0.56
C VAL A 277 27.04 31.80 0.98
N GLU A 278 27.97 32.75 0.95
CA GLU A 278 27.70 34.15 1.31
C GLU A 278 26.68 34.79 0.35
N SER A 279 26.81 34.55 -0.96
CA SER A 279 25.84 35.06 -1.94
C SER A 279 24.43 34.50 -1.73
N PHE A 280 24.32 33.20 -1.39
CA PHE A 280 23.04 32.60 -1.03
C PHE A 280 22.43 33.23 0.23
N LEU A 281 23.22 33.41 1.28
CA LEU A 281 22.76 34.03 2.53
C LEU A 281 22.34 35.48 2.32
N GLU A 282 23.08 36.26 1.54
CA GLU A 282 22.70 37.64 1.20
C GLU A 282 21.36 37.70 0.45
N ALA A 283 21.16 36.81 -0.53
CA ALA A 283 19.90 36.73 -1.26
C ALA A 283 18.73 36.35 -0.35
N LEU A 284 18.93 35.38 0.56
CA LEU A 284 17.93 34.96 1.54
C LEU A 284 17.61 36.11 2.51
N SER A 285 18.63 36.71 3.13
CA SER A 285 18.47 37.83 4.05
C SER A 285 17.72 38.99 3.39
N ARG A 286 18.04 39.32 2.14
CA ARG A 286 17.36 40.40 1.41
C ARG A 286 15.86 40.11 1.25
N GLN A 287 15.47 38.89 0.88
CA GLN A 287 14.05 38.54 0.77
C GLN A 287 13.33 38.55 2.13
N LEU A 288 14.00 38.12 3.20
CA LEU A 288 13.45 38.18 4.55
C LEU A 288 13.20 39.64 4.97
N TYR A 289 14.17 40.52 4.76
CA TYR A 289 14.01 41.94 5.12
C TYR A 289 12.94 42.63 4.28
N ASP A 290 12.88 42.37 2.98
CA ASP A 290 11.87 42.92 2.09
C ASP A 290 10.45 42.51 2.53
N ALA A 291 10.24 41.24 2.89
CA ALA A 291 8.95 40.79 3.43
C ALA A 291 8.59 41.45 4.78
N LEU A 292 9.57 41.71 5.66
CA LEU A 292 9.33 42.43 6.92
C LEU A 292 9.00 43.92 6.70
N GLU A 293 9.62 44.57 5.72
CA GLU A 293 9.34 45.97 5.35
C GLU A 293 7.90 46.14 4.85
N HIS A 294 7.34 45.12 4.19
CA HIS A 294 5.94 45.09 3.74
C HIS A 294 4.95 44.67 4.85
N GLU A 295 5.40 44.59 6.11
CA GLU A 295 4.66 44.08 7.27
C GLU A 295 4.09 42.66 7.06
N GLU A 296 4.73 41.84 6.23
CA GLU A 296 4.31 40.46 5.96
C GLU A 296 4.89 39.48 7.00
N ARG A 297 4.16 38.41 7.31
CA ARG A 297 4.63 37.30 8.16
C ARG A 297 5.34 36.28 7.28
N ILE A 298 6.61 36.03 7.55
CA ILE A 298 7.42 35.11 6.74
C ILE A 298 7.12 33.66 7.11
N GLN A 299 6.95 32.81 6.11
CA GLN A 299 6.94 31.35 6.26
C GLN A 299 8.07 30.74 5.43
N ILE A 300 9.00 30.05 6.06
CA ILE A 300 10.08 29.32 5.36
C ILE A 300 9.56 27.92 5.00
N ARG A 301 9.74 27.50 3.74
CA ARG A 301 9.34 26.20 3.20
C ARG A 301 10.47 25.46 2.52
#